data_AF-A0A0A9G1H0-F1
#
_entry.id   AF-A0A0A9G1H0-F1
#
_cell.length_a   1.000
_cell.length_b   1.000
_cell.length_c   1.000
_cell.angle_alpha   90.00
_cell.angle_beta   90.00
_cell.angle_gamma   90.00
#
_symmetry.space_group_name_H-M   'P 1'
#
loop_
_entity.id
_entity.type
_entity.pdbx_description
1 polymer ?
#
loop_
_entity_poly.entity_id
_entity_poly.type
_entity_poly.pdbx_seq_one_letter_code
_entity_poly.pdbx_strand_id
1 'polypeptide(L)'
;MAAPAVGAGGTVAAAQALVTCRTCQNAVHAECFTRWKRSRTRRAATCVVCRARWRQPRREQEEEPQYMNLAAYMNDGEGDAMQTDGGGFCAG
;
A
#
# COMPACT_ATOMS: atom_id res chain seq x y z
N MET A 1 -4.56 44.58 -15.86
CA MET A 1 -5.16 43.33 -15.34
C MET A 1 -4.05 42.61 -14.57
N ALA A 2 -4.09 42.67 -13.23
CA ALA A 2 -3.00 42.17 -12.38
C ALA A 2 -3.08 40.65 -12.22
N ALA A 3 -1.97 39.95 -12.45
CA ALA A 3 -1.82 38.53 -12.17
C ALA A 3 -1.68 38.29 -10.65
N PRO A 4 -2.25 37.22 -10.07
CA PRO A 4 -1.92 36.86 -8.70
C PRO A 4 -0.55 36.18 -8.66
N ALA A 5 0.34 36.75 -7.85
CA ALA A 5 1.58 36.14 -7.42
C ALA A 5 1.26 34.83 -6.68
N VAL A 6 1.70 33.70 -7.23
CA VAL A 6 1.66 32.42 -6.52
C VAL A 6 2.79 32.46 -5.50
N GLY A 7 2.39 32.66 -4.24
CA GLY A 7 3.29 32.82 -3.10
C GLY A 7 4.26 31.64 -2.95
N ALA A 8 5.53 32.00 -2.81
CA ALA A 8 6.57 31.16 -2.26
C ALA A 8 6.19 30.75 -0.83
N GLY A 9 6.12 29.45 -0.57
CA GLY A 9 5.91 28.90 0.76
C GLY A 9 6.59 27.56 0.88
N GLY A 10 7.73 27.52 1.56
CA GLY A 10 8.51 26.30 1.75
C GLY A 10 9.52 26.46 2.87
N THR A 11 9.05 26.83 4.05
CA THR A 11 9.80 26.76 5.30
C THR A 11 10.14 25.31 5.63
N VAL A 12 11.42 25.08 5.95
CA VAL A 12 12.04 23.99 6.74
C VAL A 12 11.33 22.63 6.71
N ALA A 13 12.07 21.62 6.25
CA ALA A 13 11.71 20.21 6.07
C ALA A 13 10.90 19.56 7.21
N ALA A 14 9.60 19.85 7.27
CA ALA A 14 8.62 18.91 7.81
C ALA A 14 8.57 17.74 6.83
N ALA A 15 8.84 16.52 7.31
CA ALA A 15 8.76 15.31 6.51
C ALA A 15 7.38 15.25 5.82
N GLN A 16 7.35 15.53 4.51
CA GLN A 16 6.11 15.53 3.75
C GLN A 16 5.65 14.08 3.62
N ALA A 17 4.53 13.74 4.26
CA ALA A 17 3.99 12.39 4.19
C ALA A 17 3.79 11.98 2.72
N LEU A 18 4.33 10.83 2.35
CA LEU A 18 4.22 10.27 1.01
C LEU A 18 3.19 9.14 1.00
N VAL A 19 2.45 9.04 -0.10
CA VAL A 19 1.50 7.97 -0.38
C VAL A 19 1.95 7.26 -1.64
N THR A 20 2.04 5.93 -1.60
CA THR A 20 2.56 5.12 -2.71
C THR A 20 1.43 4.42 -3.46
N CYS A 21 1.50 4.43 -4.79
CA CYS A 21 0.54 3.72 -5.62
C CYS A 21 0.79 2.21 -5.52
N ARG A 22 -0.23 1.41 -5.19
CA ARG A 22 -0.09 -0.06 -5.12
C ARG A 22 0.19 -0.75 -6.47
N THR A 23 -0.04 -0.08 -7.60
CA THR A 23 0.13 -0.66 -8.94
C THR A 23 1.48 -0.32 -9.56
N CYS A 24 1.89 0.95 -9.53
CA CYS A 24 3.14 1.40 -10.14
C CYS A 24 4.20 1.85 -9.13
N GLN A 25 3.93 1.71 -7.82
CA GLN A 25 4.83 2.00 -6.70
C GLN A 25 5.35 3.45 -6.59
N ASN A 26 4.98 4.34 -7.52
CA ASN A 26 5.32 5.75 -7.45
C ASN A 26 4.73 6.43 -6.20
N ALA A 27 5.55 7.26 -5.57
CA ALA A 27 5.18 8.07 -4.41
C ALA A 27 4.66 9.44 -4.83
N VAL A 28 3.66 9.93 -4.09
CA VAL A 28 3.09 11.27 -4.26
C VAL A 28 2.92 11.88 -2.87
N HIS A 29 3.14 13.19 -2.72
CA HIS A 29 2.86 13.86 -1.44
C HIS A 29 1.40 13.69 -1.05
N ALA A 30 1.14 13.44 0.23
CA ALA A 30 -0.20 13.28 0.79
C ALA A 30 -1.07 14.52 0.54
N GLU A 31 -0.46 15.72 0.60
CA GLU A 31 -1.13 16.98 0.26
C GLU A 31 -1.54 17.04 -1.22
N CYS A 32 -0.62 16.73 -2.13
CA CYS A 32 -0.91 16.68 -3.57
C CYS A 32 -2.00 15.64 -3.88
N PHE A 33 -1.92 14.47 -3.24
CA PHE A 33 -2.92 13.41 -3.39
C PHE A 33 -4.30 13.82 -2.84
N THR A 34 -4.35 14.53 -1.70
CA THR A 34 -5.61 15.01 -1.10
C THR A 34 -6.28 16.06 -1.99
N ARG A 35 -5.52 17.02 -2.52
CA ARG A 35 -6.02 18.01 -3.48
C ARG A 35 -6.55 17.33 -4.76
N TRP A 36 -5.81 16.35 -5.28
CA TRP A 36 -6.22 15.55 -6.43
C TRP A 36 -7.49 14.73 -6.17
N LYS A 37 -7.63 14.17 -4.97
CA LYS A 37 -8.84 13.44 -4.57
C LYS A 37 -10.05 14.37 -4.50
N ARG A 38 -9.90 15.58 -3.95
CA ARG A 38 -10.96 16.59 -3.86
C ARG A 38 -11.42 17.08 -5.23
N SER A 39 -10.52 17.21 -6.22
CA SER A 39 -10.92 17.60 -7.58
C SER A 39 -11.74 16.54 -8.31
N ARG A 40 -11.82 15.31 -7.78
CA ARG A 40 -12.49 14.16 -8.39
C ARG A 40 -13.79 13.76 -7.72
N THR A 41 -14.48 14.65 -6.99
CA THR A 41 -15.67 14.40 -6.12
C THR A 41 -16.62 13.26 -6.53
N ARG A 42 -16.98 13.10 -7.82
CA ARG A 42 -17.91 12.05 -8.29
C ARG A 42 -17.25 10.74 -8.75
N ARG A 43 -15.92 10.65 -8.81
CA ARG A 43 -15.17 9.50 -9.35
C ARG A 43 -14.11 9.04 -8.38
N ALA A 44 -13.79 7.74 -8.42
CA ALA A 44 -12.67 7.21 -7.65
C ALA A 44 -11.37 7.95 -8.01
N ALA A 45 -10.54 8.25 -6.99
CA ALA A 45 -9.21 8.77 -7.22
C ALA A 45 -8.40 7.75 -8.04
N THR A 46 -7.70 8.20 -9.08
CA THR A 46 -6.77 7.34 -9.85
C THR A 46 -5.35 7.85 -9.73
N CYS A 47 -4.38 6.96 -9.88
CA CYS A 47 -2.96 7.29 -9.96
C CYS A 47 -2.72 8.28 -11.09
N VAL A 48 -1.93 9.32 -10.81
CA VAL A 48 -1.54 10.32 -11.80
C VAL A 48 -0.59 9.74 -12.85
N VAL A 49 0.17 8.69 -12.49
CA VAL A 49 1.11 8.03 -13.39
C VAL A 49 0.45 6.91 -14.18
N CYS A 50 -0.05 5.86 -13.50
CA CYS A 50 -0.56 4.65 -14.17
C CYS A 50 -2.09 4.61 -14.34
N ARG A 51 -2.84 5.62 -13.88
CA ARG A 51 -4.31 5.67 -13.92
C ARG A 51 -5.05 4.54 -13.19
N ALA A 52 -4.35 3.65 -12.50
CA ALA A 52 -4.96 2.65 -11.62
C ALA A 52 -5.77 3.32 -10.50
N ARG A 53 -6.84 2.68 -10.04
CA ARG A 53 -7.70 3.22 -8.96
C ARG A 53 -6.94 3.16 -7.64
N TRP A 54 -6.87 4.30 -6.93
CA TRP A 54 -6.47 4.27 -5.52
C TRP A 54 -7.60 3.60 -4.74
N ARG A 55 -7.33 2.42 -4.18
CA ARG A 55 -8.28 1.79 -3.26
C ARG A 55 -8.30 2.64 -2.00
N GLN A 56 -9.45 3.24 -1.70
CA GLN A 56 -9.69 3.70 -0.33
C GLN A 56 -9.70 2.44 0.54
N PRO A 57 -9.16 2.47 1.77
CA PRO A 57 -9.56 1.47 2.73
C PRO A 57 -11.08 1.58 2.81
N ARG A 58 -11.77 0.62 2.20
CA ARG A 58 -13.20 0.44 2.42
C ARG A 58 -13.27 0.25 3.94
N ARG A 59 -14.08 1.03 4.65
CA ARG A 59 -14.38 0.78 6.08
C ARG A 59 -14.82 -0.67 6.36
N GLU A 60 -15.06 -1.47 5.33
CA GLU A 60 -15.37 -2.90 5.34
C GLU A 60 -14.13 -3.81 5.22
N GLN A 61 -12.89 -3.32 5.43
CA GLN A 61 -11.71 -4.16 5.69
C GLN A 61 -11.34 -4.22 7.18
N GLU A 62 -12.18 -3.63 8.04
CA GLU A 62 -12.07 -3.67 9.49
C GLU A 62 -12.56 -5.01 10.09
N GLU A 63 -12.88 -6.01 9.27
CA GLU A 63 -13.52 -7.28 9.70
C GLU A 63 -12.81 -8.56 9.20
N GLU A 64 -11.55 -8.50 8.79
CA GLU A 64 -10.73 -9.72 8.75
C GLU A 64 -9.71 -9.63 9.88
N PRO A 65 -10.02 -10.18 11.08
CA PRO A 65 -9.04 -10.29 12.15
C PRO A 65 -7.83 -11.02 11.57
N GLN A 66 -6.66 -10.42 11.79
CA GLN A 66 -5.37 -10.97 11.44
C GLN A 66 -5.33 -12.47 11.79
N TYR A 67 -5.45 -13.33 10.77
CA TYR A 67 -5.44 -14.78 10.98
C TYR A 67 -4.10 -15.17 11.60
N MET A 68 -4.14 -15.47 12.89
CA MET A 68 -3.03 -16.07 13.61
C MET A 68 -2.84 -17.48 13.06
N ASN A 69 -1.62 -17.84 12.67
CA ASN A 69 -1.35 -19.17 12.12
C ASN A 69 -1.43 -20.23 13.24
N LEU A 70 -2.42 -21.14 13.16
CA LEU A 70 -2.59 -22.22 14.15
C LEU A 70 -1.46 -23.27 14.11
N ALA A 71 -0.70 -23.38 13.02
CA ALA A 71 0.44 -24.31 12.93
C ALA A 71 1.58 -23.93 13.89
N ALA A 72 1.64 -22.67 14.35
CA ALA A 72 2.58 -22.27 15.40
C ALA A 72 2.24 -22.88 16.79
N TYR A 73 1.02 -23.39 16.97
CA TYR A 73 0.54 -24.00 18.22
C TYR A 73 0.26 -25.50 18.08
N MET A 74 0.45 -26.07 16.88
CA MET A 74 0.57 -27.50 16.69
C MET A 74 1.96 -27.91 17.19
N ASN A 75 2.08 -28.09 18.50
CA ASN A 75 3.19 -28.86 19.06
C ASN A 75 2.76 -30.32 19.01
N ASP A 76 3.11 -31.02 17.95
CA ASP A 76 3.13 -32.48 17.90
C ASP A 76 4.22 -32.97 18.87
N GLY A 77 3.82 -33.10 20.13
CA GLY A 77 4.55 -33.88 21.11
C GLY A 77 4.64 -35.33 20.62
N GLU A 78 5.87 -35.71 20.25
CA GLU A 78 6.46 -37.05 20.31
C GLU A 78 6.04 -38.06 19.22
N GLY A 79 7.00 -38.40 18.35
CA GLY A 79 6.86 -39.53 17.42
C GLY A 79 7.92 -39.59 16.33
N ASP A 80 9.08 -40.15 16.67
CA ASP A 80 10.02 -40.92 15.83
C ASP A 80 9.91 -40.91 14.28
N ALA A 81 11.08 -40.67 13.66
CA ALA A 81 11.58 -41.30 12.43
C ALA A 81 10.90 -41.03 11.06
N MET A 82 11.61 -40.34 10.14
CA MET A 82 12.39 -40.98 9.07
C MET A 82 12.96 -39.94 8.06
N GLN A 83 14.23 -40.17 7.73
CA GLN A 83 15.04 -39.71 6.59
C GLN A 83 14.25 -39.86 5.25
N THR A 84 14.46 -39.09 4.17
CA THR A 84 15.63 -39.10 3.29
C THR A 84 15.55 -37.99 2.22
N ASP A 85 16.74 -37.48 1.87
CA ASP A 85 17.24 -37.00 0.57
C ASP A 85 16.31 -37.01 -0.69
N GLY A 86 16.43 -35.95 -1.50
CA GLY A 86 15.91 -35.88 -2.88
C GLY A 86 15.23 -34.54 -3.14
N GLY A 87 15.89 -33.51 -3.67
CA GLY A 87 16.41 -33.50 -5.04
C GLY A 87 15.57 -32.49 -5.83
N GLY A 88 16.12 -31.32 -6.09
CA GLY A 88 15.39 -30.19 -6.67
C GLY A 88 15.03 -30.36 -8.15
N PHE A 89 14.16 -29.48 -8.64
CA PHE A 89 14.24 -28.96 -10.02
C PHE A 89 13.29 -27.77 -10.18
N CYS A 90 13.81 -26.61 -10.58
CA CYS A 90 13.03 -25.55 -11.20
C CYS A 90 13.26 -25.64 -12.71
N ALA A 91 12.25 -26.09 -13.48
CA ALA A 91 12.16 -25.82 -14.91
C ALA A 91 10.70 -25.88 -15.37
N GLY A 92 10.33 -24.90 -16.20
CA GLY A 92 9.03 -24.72 -16.82
C GLY A 92 8.80 -23.26 -17.10
#